data_AF-A0A7K0U0B8-F1
#
_entry.id   AF-A0A7K0U0B8-F1
#
_cell.length_a   1.000
_cell.length_b   1.000
_cell.length_c   1.000
_cell.angle_alpha   90.00
_cell.angle_beta   90.00
_cell.angle_gamma   90.00
#
_symmetry.space_group_name_H-M   'P 1'
#
loop_
_entity.id
_entity.type
_entity.pdbx_description
1 polymer ?
#
loop_
_entity_poly.entity_id
_entity_poly.type
_entity_poly.pdbx_seq_one_letter_code
_entity_poly.pdbx_strand_id
1 'polypeptide(L)' 'MAESLDIDAMIARFRERAAAVKKRNLPPVAGEERQRFLKQAQEDFMDFAIIADSQVSLEDGVLTLRIDLRPADQRG' A
#
# COMPACT_ATOMS: atom_id res chain seq x y z
N MET A 1 -6.05 -24.44 15.08
CA MET A 1 -6.98 -24.10 13.98
C MET A 1 -6.25 -23.07 13.15
N ALA A 2 -6.10 -23.26 11.84
CA ALA A 2 -5.57 -22.20 11.00
C ALA A 2 -6.52 -21.01 11.16
N GLU A 3 -6.08 -19.95 11.82
CA GLU A 3 -6.82 -18.69 11.85
C GLU A 3 -7.07 -18.32 10.40
N SER A 4 -8.34 -18.35 10.00
CA SER A 4 -8.77 -17.93 8.68
C SER A 4 -8.15 -16.56 8.40
N LEU A 5 -7.48 -16.40 7.27
CA LEU A 5 -6.83 -15.15 6.90
C LEU A 5 -7.85 -14.00 6.97
N ASP A 6 -7.65 -13.07 7.91
CA ASP A 6 -8.47 -11.87 8.04
C ASP A 6 -8.01 -10.83 7.00
N ILE A 7 -8.66 -10.86 5.85
CA ILE A 7 -8.38 -10.00 4.69
C ILE A 7 -8.70 -8.55 5.00
N ASP A 8 -9.80 -8.28 5.70
CA ASP A 8 -10.21 -6.92 6.02
C ASP A 8 -9.21 -6.27 6.98
N ALA A 9 -8.78 -7.00 8.01
CA ALA A 9 -7.71 -6.54 8.88
C ALA A 9 -6.39 -6.36 8.13
N MET A 10 -6.09 -7.22 7.14
CA MET A 10 -4.91 -7.04 6.29
C MET A 10 -4.98 -5.71 5.51
N ILE A 11 -6.08 -5.44 4.82
CA ILE A 11 -6.27 -4.21 4.06
C ILE A 11 -6.24 -2.97 4.96
N ALA A 12 -6.85 -3.05 6.15
CA ALA A 12 -6.77 -1.97 7.15
C ALA A 12 -5.32 -1.65 7.54
N ARG A 13 -4.49 -2.67 7.83
CA ARG A 13 -3.07 -2.47 8.13
C ARG A 13 -2.29 -1.85 6.96
N PHE A 14 -2.65 -2.12 5.71
CA PHE A 14 -2.00 -1.48 4.54
C PHE A 14 -2.44 -0.01 4.39
N ARG A 15 -3.72 0.31 4.63
CA ARG A 15 -4.21 1.70 4.66
C ARG A 15 -3.49 2.53 5.74
N GLU A 16 -3.37 1.96 6.94
CA GLU A 16 -2.66 2.60 8.05
C GLU A 16 -1.19 2.86 7.73
N ARG A 17 -0.50 1.89 7.12
CA ARG A 17 0.90 2.05 6.69
C ARG A 17 1.05 3.14 5.63
N ALA A 18 0.18 3.18 4.61
CA ALA A 18 0.19 4.25 3.61
C ALA A 18 -0.01 5.64 4.26
N ALA A 19 -0.93 5.74 5.23
CA ALA A 19 -1.15 6.98 5.97
C ALA A 19 0.05 7.36 6.87
N ALA A 20 0.72 6.37 7.47
CA ALA A 20 1.89 6.58 8.32
C ALA A 20 3.10 7.11 7.54
N VAL A 21 3.31 6.66 6.29
CA VAL A 21 4.38 7.18 5.43
C VAL A 21 4.25 8.68 5.21
N LYS A 22 3.02 9.18 4.96
CA LYS A 22 2.76 10.63 4.80
C LYS A 22 3.00 11.44 6.07
N LYS A 23 2.84 10.81 7.25
CA LYS A 23 3.02 11.45 8.56
C LYS A 23 4.45 11.35 9.08
N ARG A 24 5.32 10.56 8.44
CA ARG A 24 6.69 10.34 8.91
C ARG A 24 7.52 11.62 8.74
N ASN A 25 8.10 12.09 9.84
CA ASN A 25 9.07 13.17 9.77
C ASN A 25 10.33 12.69 9.04
N LEU A 26 10.85 13.51 8.15
CA LEU A 26 12.11 13.23 7.46
C LEU A 26 13.27 13.33 8.47
N PRO A 27 14.18 12.35 8.53
CA PRO A 27 15.39 12.46 9.35
C PRO A 27 16.20 13.72 9.00
N PRO A 28 16.97 14.29 9.94
CA PRO A 28 17.77 15.49 9.71
C PRO A 28 19.03 15.18 8.87
N VAL A 29 18.82 14.77 7.62
CA VAL A 29 19.86 14.45 6.63
C VAL A 29 19.83 15.43 5.46
N ALA A 30 20.95 15.57 4.75
CA ALA A 30 21.11 16.52 3.64
C ALA A 30 21.56 15.82 2.34
N GLY A 31 21.59 16.59 1.25
CA GLY A 31 22.14 16.14 -0.04
C GLY A 31 21.53 14.85 -0.57
N GLU A 32 22.38 13.94 -1.05
CA GLU A 32 21.96 12.67 -1.67
C GLU A 32 21.21 11.76 -0.69
N GLU A 33 21.59 11.75 0.58
CA GLU A 33 20.95 10.92 1.59
C GLU A 33 19.50 11.33 1.79
N ARG A 34 19.23 12.64 1.83
CA ARG A 34 17.86 13.18 1.89
C ARG A 34 17.02 12.70 0.70
N GLN A 35 17.59 12.73 -0.51
CA GLN A 35 16.87 12.28 -1.70
C GLN A 35 16.55 10.78 -1.65
N ARG A 36 17.46 9.96 -1.11
CA ARG A 36 17.20 8.51 -0.91
C ARG A 36 16.02 8.27 0.04
N PHE A 37 15.94 9.00 1.15
CA PHE A 37 14.80 8.86 2.08
C PHE A 37 13.48 9.31 1.48
N LEU A 38 13.48 10.36 0.65
CA LEU A 38 12.28 10.81 -0.06
C LEU A 38 11.83 9.78 -1.09
N LYS A 39 12.76 9.25 -1.89
CA LYS A 39 12.47 8.20 -2.86
C LYS A 39 11.93 6.95 -2.18
N GLN A 40 12.57 6.49 -1.11
CA GLN A 40 12.10 5.35 -0.34
C GLN A 40 10.69 5.59 0.22
N ALA A 41 10.42 6.77 0.79
CA ALA A 41 9.07 7.09 1.28
C ALA A 41 8.04 7.11 0.14
N GLN A 42 8.42 7.55 -1.06
CA GLN A 42 7.53 7.51 -2.22
C GLN A 42 7.22 6.07 -2.65
N GLU A 43 8.24 5.22 -2.75
CA GLU A 43 8.10 3.79 -3.08
C GLU A 43 7.24 3.07 -2.03
N ASP A 44 7.56 3.23 -0.74
CA ASP A 44 6.79 2.66 0.38
C ASP A 44 5.32 3.09 0.33
N PHE A 45 5.06 4.39 0.08
CA PHE A 45 3.70 4.90 -0.01
C PHE A 45 2.94 4.26 -1.16
N MET A 46 3.54 4.20 -2.35
CA MET A 46 2.92 3.62 -3.54
C MET A 46 2.59 2.14 -3.32
N ASP A 47 3.53 1.37 -2.80
CA ASP A 47 3.35 -0.06 -2.55
C ASP A 47 2.22 -0.31 -1.55
N PHE A 48 2.17 0.44 -0.44
CA PHE A 48 1.08 0.29 0.52
C PHE A 48 -0.26 0.75 -0.04
N ALA A 49 -0.28 1.85 -0.81
CA ALA A 49 -1.51 2.39 -1.39
C ALA A 49 -2.13 1.43 -2.42
N ILE A 50 -1.31 0.80 -3.27
CA ILE A 50 -1.78 -0.15 -4.29
C ILE A 50 -2.51 -1.34 -3.65
N ILE A 51 -1.94 -1.92 -2.59
CA ILE A 51 -2.57 -3.04 -1.89
C ILE A 51 -3.83 -2.57 -1.14
N ALA A 52 -3.75 -1.42 -0.49
CA ALA A 52 -4.84 -0.84 0.29
C ALA A 52 -6.11 -0.49 -0.52
N ASP A 53 -5.94 -0.19 -1.81
CA ASP A 53 -7.02 0.16 -2.75
C ASP A 53 -7.45 -1.00 -3.65
N SER A 54 -6.82 -2.17 -3.51
CA SER A 54 -7.16 -3.33 -4.32
C SER A 54 -8.56 -3.89 -4.00
N GLN A 55 -9.23 -4.40 -5.04
CA GLN A 55 -10.40 -5.25 -4.87
C GLN A 55 -9.90 -6.67 -4.54
N VAL A 56 -10.39 -7.24 -3.45
CA VAL A 56 -9.88 -8.53 -2.94
C VAL A 56 -10.93 -9.63 -3.10
N SER A 57 -10.49 -10.81 -3.57
CA SER A 57 -11.28 -12.04 -3.47
C SER A 57 -10.42 -13.22 -2.99
N LEU A 58 -11.03 -14.14 -2.26
CA LEU A 58 -10.41 -15.40 -1.81
C LEU A 58 -11.28 -16.56 -2.27
N GLU A 59 -10.80 -17.28 -3.28
CA GLU A 59 -11.52 -18.36 -3.94
C GLU A 59 -10.61 -19.58 -3.99
N ASP A 60 -11.09 -20.75 -3.55
CA ASP A 60 -10.34 -22.02 -3.53
C ASP A 60 -8.93 -21.93 -2.89
N GLY A 61 -8.78 -21.07 -1.88
CA GLY A 61 -7.50 -20.83 -1.19
C GLY A 61 -6.54 -19.89 -1.92
N VAL A 62 -6.97 -19.24 -3.00
CA VAL A 62 -6.20 -18.26 -3.77
C VAL A 62 -6.69 -16.85 -3.47
N LEU A 63 -5.81 -16.02 -2.91
CA LEU A 63 -6.08 -14.60 -2.68
C LEU A 63 -5.73 -13.79 -3.94
N THR A 64 -6.73 -13.15 -4.54
CA THR A 64 -6.55 -12.25 -5.69
C THR A 64 -6.71 -10.80 -5.23
N LEU A 65 -5.71 -9.96 -5.54
CA LEU A 65 -5.77 -8.52 -5.38
C LEU A 65 -5.84 -7.91 -6.79
N ARG A 66 -7.00 -7.35 -7.13
CA ARG A 66 -7.23 -6.71 -8.43
C ARG A 66 -7.10 -5.19 -8.27
N ILE A 67 -6.22 -4.61 -9.08
CA ILE A 67 -6.01 -3.17 -9.13
C ILE A 67 -6.36 -2.67 -10.52
N ASP A 68 -7.27 -1.70 -10.60
CA ASP A 68 -7.64 -1.06 -11.86
C ASP A 68 -6.68 0.10 -12.17
N LEU A 69 -5.76 -0.13 -13.10
CA LEU A 69 -4.77 0.85 -13.53
C LEU A 69 -5.24 1.69 -14.73
N ARG A 70 -6.49 1.52 -15.19
CA ARG A 70 -7.03 2.34 -16.28
C ARG A 70 -7.13 3.82 -15.83
N PRO A 71 -7.01 4.78 -16.76
CA PRO A 71 -7.32 6.18 -16.52
C PRO A 71 -8.71 6.38 -15.91
N ALA A 72 -8.88 7.40 -15.06
CA ALA A 72 -10.12 7.60 -14.30
C ALA A 72 -11.37 7.78 -15.18
N ASP A 73 -11.21 8.40 -16.35
CA ASP A 73 -12.23 8.57 -17.38
C ASP A 73 -12.62 7.27 -18.11
N GLN A 74 -11.86 6.19 -17.90
CA GLN A 74 -12.07 4.87 -18.48
C GLN A 74 -12.53 3.83 -17.44
N ARG A 75 -12.72 4.25 -16.19
CA ARG A 75 -13.33 3.46 -15.12
C ARG A 75 -14.83 3.69 -15.21
N GLY A 76 -15.56 2.66 -15.65
CA GLY A 76 -17.00 2.70 -15.92
C GLY A 76 -17.86 2.94 -14.68
#